data_AF-A0A2V6JAF7-F1
#
_entry.id   AF-A0A2V6JAF7-F1
#
_cell.length_a   1.000
_cell.length_b   1.000
_cell.length_c   1.000
_cell.angle_alpha   90.00
_cell.angle_beta   90.00
_cell.angle_gamma   90.00
#
_symmetry.space_group_name_H-M   'P 1'
#
loop_
_entity.id
_entity.type
_entity.pdbx_description
1 polymer ?
#
loop_
_entity_poly.entity_id
_entity_poly.type
_entity_poly.pdbx_seq_one_letter_code
_entity_poly.pdbx_strand_id
1 'polypeptide(L)'
;MVQPPGGSGPGVWIPTPPAFLPYLLPQWGFVAPFGMSSPSQFRPPGPPALESQQYAADYEEVKELGALVGSTRTEDQTEIALFWADGAGTETPPGHWNSIAQTIGATRGVTLEENVRLFALLNIAMADAAICSKYTYHFWRPVTAIAFAEPQLNWMSFIVTPPFPDYTSGHSTFSAAAATVLPLFFGTEDLPFTTGSDFLPGVFRSFSTCQDAAEEAALSRIYGGIHFRSASEDGLQAGSSIGEWTVTHYLLPKGNHSR
;
A
#
# COMPACT_ATOMS: atom_id res chain seq x y z
N MET A 1 25.55 0.37 -7.18
CA MET A 1 24.16 0.56 -7.63
C MET A 1 23.48 -0.80 -7.66
N VAL A 2 22.33 -0.95 -6.99
CA VAL A 2 21.52 -2.17 -7.10
C VAL A 2 20.93 -2.19 -8.49
N GLN A 3 21.25 -3.21 -9.28
CA GLN A 3 20.74 -3.35 -10.64
C GLN A 3 19.27 -3.79 -10.61
N PRO A 4 18.47 -3.46 -11.64
CA PRO A 4 17.18 -4.10 -11.82
C PRO A 4 17.34 -5.62 -11.87
N PRO A 5 16.28 -6.38 -11.52
CA PRO A 5 16.33 -7.83 -11.56
C PRO A 5 16.81 -8.29 -12.95
N GLY A 6 17.91 -9.03 -12.98
CA GLY A 6 18.47 -9.60 -14.20
C GLY A 6 17.63 -10.81 -14.59
N GLY A 7 16.66 -10.62 -15.48
CA GLY A 7 15.83 -11.73 -15.95
C GLY A 7 14.86 -11.29 -17.03
N SER A 8 14.48 -12.25 -17.89
CA SER A 8 13.41 -12.12 -18.87
C SER A 8 12.59 -13.40 -18.82
N GLY A 9 11.26 -13.28 -18.77
CA GLY A 9 10.36 -14.44 -18.77
C GLY A 9 9.19 -14.29 -17.79
N PRO A 10 8.33 -15.32 -17.70
CA PRO A 10 7.16 -15.31 -16.83
C PRO A 10 7.49 -14.97 -15.38
N GLY A 11 6.71 -14.09 -14.77
CA GLY A 11 6.81 -13.72 -13.35
C GLY A 11 7.86 -12.67 -13.01
N VAL A 12 8.75 -12.28 -13.94
CA VAL A 12 9.84 -11.35 -13.65
C VAL A 12 9.46 -9.91 -13.99
N TRP A 13 9.67 -8.99 -13.04
CA TRP A 13 9.44 -7.57 -13.26
C TRP A 13 10.36 -7.00 -14.33
N ILE A 14 9.76 -6.21 -15.22
CA ILE A 14 10.44 -5.38 -16.22
C ILE A 14 9.84 -3.95 -16.17
N PRO A 15 10.55 -2.92 -16.67
CA PRO A 15 9.96 -1.61 -16.87
C PRO A 15 8.67 -1.69 -17.71
N THR A 16 7.65 -0.92 -17.33
CA THR A 16 6.30 -1.01 -17.91
C THR A 16 5.96 0.20 -18.79
N PRO A 17 5.07 0.04 -19.79
CA PRO A 17 4.58 1.16 -20.58
C PRO A 17 3.80 2.18 -19.70
N PRO A 18 3.62 3.42 -20.20
CA PRO A 18 4.08 3.93 -21.49
C PRO A 18 5.53 4.41 -21.48
N ALA A 19 6.07 4.76 -20.31
CA ALA A 19 7.34 5.47 -20.20
C ALA A 19 8.56 4.56 -19.97
N PHE A 20 8.36 3.29 -19.57
CA PHE A 20 9.43 2.35 -19.26
C PHE A 20 10.46 2.93 -18.28
N LEU A 21 9.96 3.61 -17.24
CA LEU A 21 10.79 4.35 -16.29
C LEU A 21 11.80 3.42 -15.58
N PRO A 22 12.97 3.96 -15.18
CA PRO A 22 13.98 3.20 -14.46
C PRO A 22 13.47 2.61 -13.14
N TYR A 23 14.12 1.54 -12.71
CA TYR A 23 13.80 0.86 -11.45
C TYR A 23 13.94 1.82 -10.27
N LEU A 24 12.81 2.20 -9.67
CA LEU A 24 12.77 3.23 -8.64
C LEU A 24 13.41 2.69 -7.35
N LEU A 25 14.23 3.52 -6.69
CA LEU A 25 14.78 3.31 -5.33
C LEU A 25 15.14 1.85 -4.94
N PRO A 26 15.92 1.10 -5.74
CA PRO A 26 16.17 -0.32 -5.49
C PRO A 26 16.97 -0.60 -4.21
N GLN A 27 17.67 0.42 -3.70
CA GLN A 27 18.37 0.35 -2.41
C GLN A 27 17.44 0.36 -1.19
N TRP A 28 16.14 0.64 -1.35
CA TRP A 28 15.25 0.82 -0.20
C TRP A 28 15.07 -0.45 0.62
N GLY A 29 15.16 -1.63 -0.01
CA GLY A 29 15.13 -2.93 0.69
C GLY A 29 16.33 -3.19 1.62
N PHE A 30 17.37 -2.35 1.58
CA PHE A 30 18.55 -2.44 2.44
C PHE A 30 18.60 -1.36 3.54
N VAL A 31 17.59 -0.49 3.61
CA VAL A 31 17.51 0.54 4.65
C VAL A 31 17.34 -0.14 6.00
N ALA A 32 18.06 0.34 7.01
CA ALA A 32 17.91 -0.11 8.38
C ALA A 32 16.50 0.25 8.87
N PRO A 33 15.68 -0.72 9.35
CA PRO A 33 14.37 -0.41 9.91
C PRO A 33 14.46 0.44 11.18
N PHE A 34 13.39 1.17 11.47
CA PHE A 34 13.24 2.00 12.67
C PHE A 34 12.73 1.20 13.87
N GLY A 35 11.66 0.42 13.67
CA GLY A 35 10.99 -0.38 14.69
C GLY A 35 11.16 -1.89 14.50
N MET A 36 11.22 -2.39 13.28
CA MET A 36 11.49 -3.81 13.01
C MET A 36 12.95 -4.16 13.36
N SER A 37 13.17 -5.40 13.76
CA SER A 37 14.50 -5.98 13.98
C SER A 37 15.25 -6.27 12.67
N SER A 38 14.54 -6.47 11.56
CA SER A 38 15.12 -6.68 10.24
C SER A 38 14.10 -6.36 9.13
N PRO A 39 14.53 -6.06 7.90
CA PRO A 39 13.63 -5.86 6.75
C PRO A 39 12.77 -7.08 6.40
N SER A 40 13.05 -8.24 6.98
CA SER A 40 12.34 -9.50 6.73
C SER A 40 11.38 -9.91 7.84
N GLN A 41 11.32 -9.18 8.96
CA GLN A 41 10.60 -9.61 10.15
C GLN A 41 9.12 -9.95 9.88
N PHE A 42 8.45 -9.13 9.06
CA PHE A 42 7.04 -9.30 8.70
C PHE A 42 6.85 -9.54 7.20
N ARG A 43 7.88 -10.06 6.52
CA ARG A 43 7.82 -10.28 5.08
C ARG A 43 6.89 -11.47 4.78
N PRO A 44 5.86 -11.29 3.93
CA PRO A 44 5.01 -12.39 3.47
C PRO A 44 5.80 -13.44 2.68
N PRO A 45 5.29 -14.68 2.52
CA PRO A 45 6.04 -15.80 1.92
C PRO A 45 6.37 -15.62 0.43
N GLY A 46 5.69 -14.71 -0.27
CA GLY A 46 5.91 -14.44 -1.69
C GLY A 46 4.62 -14.59 -2.50
N PRO A 47 4.62 -14.14 -3.77
CA PRO A 47 3.44 -14.21 -4.63
C PRO A 47 3.03 -15.66 -4.90
N PRO A 48 1.75 -15.92 -5.19
CA PRO A 48 1.30 -17.25 -5.61
C PRO A 48 2.08 -17.76 -6.82
N ALA A 49 2.28 -19.08 -6.90
CA ALA A 49 2.92 -19.70 -8.06
C ALA A 49 2.10 -19.43 -9.33
N LEU A 50 2.77 -19.18 -10.46
CA LEU A 50 2.10 -18.81 -11.73
C LEU A 50 1.12 -19.89 -12.24
N GLU A 51 1.36 -21.16 -11.91
CA GLU A 51 0.49 -22.29 -12.29
C GLU A 51 -0.65 -22.55 -11.28
N SER A 52 -0.73 -21.75 -10.21
CA SER A 52 -1.73 -21.95 -9.16
C SER A 52 -3.11 -21.39 -9.55
N GLN A 53 -4.15 -22.00 -9.01
CA GLN A 53 -5.52 -21.50 -9.14
C GLN A 53 -5.67 -20.08 -8.57
N GLN A 54 -4.94 -19.76 -7.49
CA GLN A 54 -4.96 -18.42 -6.90
C GLN A 54 -4.40 -17.37 -7.86
N TYR A 55 -3.24 -17.64 -8.50
CA TYR A 55 -2.68 -16.71 -9.48
C TYR A 55 -3.63 -16.51 -10.67
N ALA A 56 -4.27 -17.57 -11.16
CA ALA A 56 -5.24 -17.48 -12.24
C ALA A 56 -6.45 -16.60 -11.85
N ALA A 57 -6.95 -16.72 -10.62
CA ALA A 57 -8.05 -15.89 -10.11
C ALA A 57 -7.64 -14.41 -10.01
N ASP A 58 -6.48 -14.12 -9.42
CA ASP A 58 -5.95 -12.75 -9.30
C ASP A 58 -5.73 -12.11 -10.67
N TYR A 59 -5.23 -12.89 -11.65
CA TYR A 59 -5.01 -12.45 -13.03
C TYR A 59 -6.31 -12.07 -13.72
N GLU A 60 -7.35 -12.91 -13.65
CA GLU A 60 -8.63 -12.63 -14.28
C GLU A 60 -9.32 -11.43 -13.64
N GLU A 61 -9.29 -11.33 -12.31
CA GLU A 61 -9.86 -10.18 -11.59
C GLU A 61 -9.23 -8.85 -12.03
N VAL A 62 -7.90 -8.77 -12.04
CA VAL A 62 -7.21 -7.53 -12.44
C VAL A 62 -7.34 -7.26 -13.95
N LYS A 63 -7.44 -8.29 -14.78
CA LYS A 63 -7.66 -8.11 -16.23
C LYS A 63 -9.03 -7.49 -16.48
N GLU A 64 -10.06 -7.98 -15.80
CA GLU A 64 -11.45 -7.51 -15.90
C GLU A 64 -11.62 -6.12 -15.27
N LEU A 65 -11.22 -5.95 -14.01
CA LEU A 65 -11.45 -4.76 -13.23
C LEU A 65 -10.34 -3.73 -13.34
N GLY A 66 -9.21 -4.01 -13.97
CA GLY A 66 -8.04 -3.12 -14.02
C GLY A 66 -7.83 -2.43 -15.37
N ALA A 67 -8.62 -2.80 -16.39
CA ALA A 67 -8.40 -2.35 -17.76
C ALA A 67 -8.65 -0.84 -17.92
N LEU A 68 -7.83 -0.16 -18.72
CA LEU A 68 -8.03 1.23 -19.12
C LEU A 68 -9.27 1.40 -20.01
N VAL A 69 -9.53 0.41 -20.88
CA VAL A 69 -10.67 0.39 -21.81
C VAL A 69 -11.34 -0.99 -21.70
N GLY A 70 -12.67 -1.02 -21.72
CA GLY A 70 -13.45 -2.27 -21.68
C GLY A 70 -13.53 -2.93 -20.30
N SER A 71 -13.18 -2.21 -19.25
CA SER A 71 -13.32 -2.66 -17.85
C SER A 71 -14.79 -2.78 -17.44
N THR A 72 -15.10 -3.73 -16.55
CA THR A 72 -16.42 -3.89 -15.93
C THR A 72 -16.59 -3.12 -14.60
N ARG A 73 -15.54 -2.39 -14.17
CA ARG A 73 -15.61 -1.49 -12.99
C ARG A 73 -16.84 -0.59 -13.01
N THR A 74 -17.44 -0.43 -11.83
CA THR A 74 -18.46 0.60 -11.60
C THR A 74 -17.85 2.01 -11.58
N GLU A 75 -18.71 3.03 -11.60
CA GLU A 75 -18.29 4.43 -11.44
C GLU A 75 -17.61 4.65 -10.07
N ASP A 76 -18.16 4.10 -9.00
CA ASP A 76 -17.56 4.21 -7.65
C ASP A 76 -16.20 3.49 -7.59
N GLN A 77 -16.05 2.30 -8.19
CA GLN A 77 -14.74 1.63 -8.26
C GLN A 77 -13.70 2.43 -9.05
N THR A 78 -14.16 3.17 -10.06
CA THR A 78 -13.31 4.09 -10.84
C THR A 78 -12.87 5.28 -9.97
N GLU A 79 -13.80 5.88 -9.22
CA GLU A 79 -13.46 6.95 -8.28
C GLU A 79 -12.51 6.46 -7.19
N ILE A 80 -12.75 5.28 -6.59
CA ILE A 80 -11.87 4.65 -5.59
C ILE A 80 -10.44 4.51 -6.11
N ALA A 81 -10.27 4.00 -7.34
CA ALA A 81 -8.95 3.84 -7.95
C ALA A 81 -8.18 5.17 -8.01
N LEU A 82 -8.85 6.22 -8.46
CA LEU A 82 -8.26 7.56 -8.61
C LEU A 82 -8.08 8.25 -7.26
N PHE A 83 -9.00 8.09 -6.32
CA PHE A 83 -8.98 8.70 -5.00
C PHE A 83 -7.73 8.28 -4.22
N TRP A 84 -7.40 6.99 -4.27
CA TRP A 84 -6.21 6.40 -3.63
C TRP A 84 -5.02 6.28 -4.58
N ALA A 85 -4.98 7.01 -5.70
CA ALA A 85 -3.90 6.85 -6.69
C ALA A 85 -2.52 7.24 -6.10
N ASP A 86 -2.49 8.35 -5.35
CA ASP A 86 -1.37 8.87 -4.54
C ASP A 86 -0.01 8.79 -5.23
N GLY A 87 0.02 9.20 -6.50
CA GLY A 87 1.18 9.16 -7.37
C GLY A 87 2.17 10.31 -7.13
N ALA A 88 3.17 10.41 -8.02
CA ALA A 88 4.14 11.49 -7.98
C ALA A 88 3.45 12.86 -8.12
N GLY A 89 3.80 13.81 -7.25
CA GLY A 89 3.22 15.15 -7.24
C GLY A 89 2.06 15.33 -6.26
N THR A 90 1.64 14.28 -5.55
CA THR A 90 0.72 14.35 -4.40
C THR A 90 1.47 14.16 -3.08
N GLU A 91 0.75 14.19 -1.96
CA GLU A 91 1.28 13.79 -0.66
C GLU A 91 1.77 12.33 -0.56
N THR A 92 1.50 11.48 -1.58
CA THR A 92 1.78 10.04 -1.61
C THR A 92 1.08 9.26 -0.48
N PRO A 93 1.07 7.91 -0.47
CA PRO A 93 0.25 7.18 0.51
C PRO A 93 0.61 7.49 1.97
N PRO A 94 1.90 7.56 2.36
CA PRO A 94 2.24 7.96 3.73
C PRO A 94 1.76 9.36 4.09
N GLY A 95 1.77 10.31 3.15
CA GLY A 95 1.27 11.67 3.38
C GLY A 95 -0.24 11.69 3.59
N HIS A 96 -0.99 10.95 2.78
CA HIS A 96 -2.44 10.81 2.91
C HIS A 96 -2.82 10.24 4.29
N TRP A 97 -2.10 9.23 4.77
CA TRP A 97 -2.30 8.72 6.13
C TRP A 97 -1.88 9.70 7.24
N ASN A 98 -0.91 10.59 6.99
CA ASN A 98 -0.64 11.70 7.90
C ASN A 98 -1.79 12.73 7.90
N SER A 99 -2.40 13.03 6.76
CA SER A 99 -3.58 13.90 6.64
C SER A 99 -4.81 13.31 7.36
N ILE A 100 -5.04 12.00 7.24
CA ILE A 100 -6.06 11.27 8.01
C ILE A 100 -5.77 11.37 9.52
N ALA A 101 -4.54 11.12 9.95
CA ALA A 101 -4.16 11.19 11.36
C ALA A 101 -4.33 12.61 11.94
N GLN A 102 -4.05 13.67 11.16
CA GLN A 102 -4.34 15.06 11.55
C GLN A 102 -5.83 15.28 11.79
N THR A 103 -6.69 14.81 10.88
CA THR A 103 -8.15 14.93 11.01
C THR A 103 -8.69 14.20 12.24
N ILE A 104 -8.23 12.96 12.47
CA ILE A 104 -8.64 12.18 13.64
C ILE A 104 -8.11 12.84 14.93
N GLY A 105 -6.83 13.20 14.97
CA GLY A 105 -6.20 13.84 16.13
C GLY A 105 -6.90 15.14 16.53
N ALA A 106 -7.22 16.00 15.57
CA ALA A 106 -7.96 17.23 15.80
C ALA A 106 -9.36 16.97 16.39
N THR A 107 -10.07 15.97 15.85
CA THR A 107 -11.40 15.56 16.34
C THR A 107 -11.37 15.02 17.76
N ARG A 108 -10.30 14.28 18.12
CA ARG A 108 -10.14 13.67 19.46
C ARG A 108 -9.56 14.62 20.50
N GLY A 109 -9.16 15.84 20.11
CA GLY A 109 -8.66 16.87 21.02
C GLY A 109 -7.35 16.50 21.70
N VAL A 110 -6.46 15.79 21.01
CA VAL A 110 -5.18 15.36 21.57
C VAL A 110 -4.27 16.55 21.91
N THR A 111 -3.51 16.42 22.99
CA THR A 111 -2.49 17.38 23.40
C THR A 111 -1.32 17.41 22.42
N LEU A 112 -0.46 18.42 22.52
CA LEU A 112 0.77 18.49 21.73
C LEU A 112 1.65 17.25 21.93
N GLU A 113 1.80 16.79 23.17
CA GLU A 113 2.64 15.64 23.52
C GLU A 113 2.07 14.33 22.96
N GLU A 114 0.76 14.15 23.03
CA GLU A 114 0.06 13.03 22.39
C GLU A 114 0.18 13.08 20.87
N ASN A 115 0.05 14.25 20.25
CA ASN A 115 0.26 14.43 18.81
C ASN A 115 1.68 14.03 18.40
N VAL A 116 2.70 14.51 19.12
CA VAL A 116 4.09 14.13 18.84
C VAL A 116 4.27 12.60 18.90
N ARG A 117 3.69 11.95 19.91
CA ARG A 117 3.74 10.49 20.03
C ARG A 117 2.98 9.78 18.90
N LEU A 118 1.78 10.25 18.56
CA LEU A 118 0.96 9.70 17.48
C LEU A 118 1.72 9.73 16.15
N PHE A 119 2.22 10.90 15.74
CA PHE A 119 2.93 11.04 14.47
C PHE A 119 4.26 10.29 14.46
N ALA A 120 4.94 10.18 15.60
CA ALA A 120 6.15 9.37 15.69
C ALA A 120 5.86 7.88 15.46
N LEU A 121 4.86 7.32 16.16
CA LEU A 121 4.45 5.91 15.98
C LEU A 121 3.98 5.64 14.55
N LEU A 122 3.13 6.52 14.02
CA LEU A 122 2.56 6.39 12.68
C LEU A 122 3.66 6.36 11.62
N ASN A 123 4.60 7.30 11.67
CA ASN A 123 5.64 7.40 10.65
C ASN A 123 6.77 6.37 10.84
N ILE A 124 7.02 5.88 12.06
CA ILE A 124 7.89 4.70 12.26
C ILE A 124 7.27 3.48 11.57
N ALA A 125 5.99 3.21 11.82
CA ALA A 125 5.30 2.06 11.23
C ALA A 125 5.26 2.14 9.70
N MET A 126 4.92 3.31 9.14
CA MET A 126 4.90 3.48 7.69
C MET A 126 6.29 3.43 7.06
N ALA A 127 7.33 3.97 7.71
CA ALA A 127 8.70 3.83 7.22
C ALA A 127 9.12 2.35 7.13
N ASP A 128 8.80 1.56 8.15
CA ASP A 128 9.07 0.12 8.17
C ASP A 128 8.22 -0.67 7.19
N ALA A 129 6.98 -0.25 6.93
CA ALA A 129 6.15 -0.79 5.85
C ALA A 129 6.80 -0.59 4.47
N ALA A 130 7.43 0.57 4.21
CA ALA A 130 8.18 0.79 2.97
C ALA A 130 9.37 -0.17 2.84
N ILE A 131 10.07 -0.42 3.95
CA ILE A 131 11.27 -1.26 4.00
C ILE A 131 10.92 -2.74 3.81
N CYS A 132 9.80 -3.19 4.39
CA CYS A 132 9.34 -4.57 4.31
C CYS A 132 8.80 -4.97 2.93
N SER A 133 8.08 -4.05 2.26
CA SER A 133 7.18 -4.41 1.14
C SER A 133 7.84 -4.70 -0.20
N LYS A 134 9.05 -4.20 -0.49
CA LYS A 134 9.61 -4.20 -1.86
C LYS A 134 11.02 -4.79 -1.98
N TYR A 135 11.39 -5.11 -3.23
CA TYR A 135 12.74 -5.52 -3.68
C TYR A 135 13.23 -6.91 -3.25
N THR A 136 12.34 -7.79 -2.77
CA THR A 136 12.70 -9.21 -2.50
C THR A 136 12.27 -10.14 -3.63
N TYR A 137 11.01 -10.06 -4.07
CA TYR A 137 10.43 -11.04 -5.00
C TYR A 137 10.53 -10.66 -6.48
N HIS A 138 10.72 -9.36 -6.78
CA HIS A 138 10.83 -8.85 -8.15
C HIS A 138 9.70 -9.31 -9.09
N PHE A 139 8.49 -9.46 -8.56
CA PHE A 139 7.34 -10.00 -9.30
C PHE A 139 6.80 -9.00 -10.34
N TRP A 140 6.41 -9.51 -11.50
CA TRP A 140 5.87 -8.72 -12.61
C TRP A 140 4.55 -8.01 -12.29
N ARG A 141 4.26 -6.95 -13.04
CA ARG A 141 3.01 -6.19 -12.93
C ARG A 141 1.92 -6.81 -13.80
N PRO A 142 0.62 -6.58 -13.50
CA PRO A 142 -0.49 -7.05 -14.32
C PRO A 142 -0.34 -6.73 -15.81
N VAL A 143 0.06 -5.51 -16.16
CA VAL A 143 0.27 -5.10 -17.56
C VAL A 143 1.30 -5.98 -18.29
N THR A 144 2.35 -6.41 -17.59
CA THR A 144 3.36 -7.31 -18.16
C THR A 144 2.82 -8.72 -18.32
N ALA A 145 2.15 -9.23 -17.29
CA ALA A 145 1.58 -10.58 -17.31
C ALA A 145 0.53 -10.75 -18.41
N ILE A 146 -0.39 -9.80 -18.54
CA ILE A 146 -1.47 -9.83 -19.52
C ILE A 146 -0.91 -9.64 -20.93
N ALA A 147 0.04 -8.72 -21.14
CA ALA A 147 0.70 -8.58 -22.44
C ALA A 147 1.49 -9.82 -22.85
N PHE A 148 2.05 -10.56 -21.89
CA PHE A 148 2.76 -11.82 -22.14
C PHE A 148 1.81 -12.95 -22.54
N ALA A 149 0.69 -13.11 -21.82
CA ALA A 149 -0.27 -14.19 -22.07
C ALA A 149 -1.19 -13.92 -23.26
N GLU A 150 -1.59 -12.66 -23.45
CA GLU A 150 -2.62 -12.23 -24.40
C GLU A 150 -2.19 -10.97 -25.18
N PRO A 151 -1.10 -11.02 -25.96
CA PRO A 151 -0.50 -9.85 -26.61
C PRO A 151 -1.46 -9.08 -27.54
N GLN A 152 -2.41 -9.77 -28.15
CA GLN A 152 -3.42 -9.19 -29.04
C GLN A 152 -4.42 -8.27 -28.32
N LEU A 153 -4.59 -8.40 -27.00
CA LEU A 153 -5.52 -7.56 -26.24
C LEU A 153 -5.05 -6.10 -26.16
N ASN A 154 -3.74 -5.84 -26.34
CA ASN A 154 -3.14 -4.53 -26.10
C ASN A 154 -3.60 -3.90 -24.77
N TRP A 155 -3.74 -4.76 -23.75
CA TRP A 155 -4.30 -4.37 -22.46
C TRP A 155 -3.38 -3.37 -21.76
N MET A 156 -3.99 -2.34 -21.17
CA MET A 156 -3.31 -1.31 -20.38
C MET A 156 -4.02 -1.13 -19.06
N SER A 157 -3.25 -0.91 -17.99
CA SER A 157 -3.79 -0.56 -16.67
C SER A 157 -4.51 0.78 -16.69
N PHE A 158 -5.58 0.90 -15.91
CA PHE A 158 -6.33 2.14 -15.76
C PHE A 158 -5.48 3.27 -15.16
N ILE A 159 -4.67 2.95 -14.14
CA ILE A 159 -3.65 3.84 -13.58
C ILE A 159 -2.30 3.46 -14.18
N VAL A 160 -1.48 4.47 -14.50
CA VAL A 160 -0.12 4.26 -14.99
C VAL A 160 0.66 3.41 -13.98
N THR A 161 1.21 2.29 -14.46
CA THR A 161 1.91 1.34 -13.60
C THR A 161 3.17 1.97 -12.98
N PRO A 162 3.32 1.96 -11.65
CA PRO A 162 4.51 2.50 -10.99
C PRO A 162 5.78 1.69 -11.28
N PRO A 163 6.97 2.32 -11.40
CA PRO A 163 8.19 1.67 -11.88
C PRO A 163 8.96 0.90 -10.80
N PHE A 164 8.27 -0.03 -10.14
CA PHE A 164 8.80 -0.96 -9.14
C PHE A 164 7.95 -2.24 -9.13
N PRO A 165 8.43 -3.35 -8.52
CA PRO A 165 7.78 -4.66 -8.60
C PRO A 165 6.39 -4.65 -8.01
N ASP A 166 5.59 -5.63 -8.40
CA ASP A 166 4.24 -5.80 -7.90
C ASP A 166 4.19 -6.14 -6.41
N TYR A 167 4.87 -7.22 -6.00
CA TYR A 167 4.63 -7.83 -4.69
C TYR A 167 5.59 -7.31 -3.59
N THR A 168 5.09 -6.93 -2.40
CA THR A 168 3.65 -6.71 -2.03
C THR A 168 3.20 -5.30 -2.40
N SER A 169 1.90 -5.03 -2.43
CA SER A 169 1.36 -3.67 -2.65
C SER A 169 1.84 -2.70 -1.56
N GLY A 170 2.52 -1.63 -1.99
CA GLY A 170 3.01 -0.60 -1.07
C GLY A 170 1.86 0.14 -0.40
N HIS A 171 0.84 0.54 -1.15
CA HIS A 171 -0.36 1.19 -0.61
C HIS A 171 -1.02 0.33 0.46
N SER A 172 -1.24 -0.95 0.19
CA SER A 172 -1.85 -1.87 1.16
C SER A 172 -1.02 -1.98 2.44
N THR A 173 0.31 -2.06 2.32
CA THR A 173 1.21 -2.17 3.48
C THR A 173 1.23 -0.87 4.29
N PHE A 174 1.33 0.30 3.66
CA PHE A 174 1.25 1.59 4.34
C PHE A 174 -0.09 1.78 5.05
N SER A 175 -1.18 1.51 4.32
CA SER A 175 -2.52 1.72 4.81
C SER A 175 -2.85 0.85 6.01
N ALA A 176 -2.54 -0.44 5.97
CA ALA A 176 -2.77 -1.31 7.12
C ALA A 176 -1.88 -0.95 8.32
N ALA A 177 -0.63 -0.54 8.10
CA ALA A 177 0.24 -0.07 9.18
C ALA A 177 -0.37 1.15 9.89
N ALA A 178 -0.79 2.15 9.12
CA ALA A 178 -1.43 3.35 9.65
C ALA A 178 -2.78 3.05 10.32
N ALA A 179 -3.62 2.25 9.66
CA ALA A 179 -4.93 1.86 10.15
C ALA A 179 -4.88 0.97 11.40
N THR A 180 -3.75 0.33 11.68
CA THR A 180 -3.52 -0.40 12.92
C THR A 180 -2.96 0.52 14.02
N VAL A 181 -2.05 1.44 13.68
CA VAL A 181 -1.46 2.37 14.66
C VAL A 181 -2.53 3.29 15.27
N LEU A 182 -3.42 3.85 14.45
CA LEU A 182 -4.42 4.83 14.89
C LEU A 182 -5.35 4.29 16.00
N PRO A 183 -6.10 3.18 15.81
CA PRO A 183 -6.98 2.65 16.84
C PRO A 183 -6.22 2.16 18.07
N LEU A 184 -5.04 1.53 17.91
CA LEU A 184 -4.21 1.13 19.04
C LEU A 184 -3.71 2.33 19.86
N PHE A 185 -3.40 3.45 19.21
CA PHE A 185 -3.02 4.69 19.90
C PHE A 185 -4.18 5.27 20.70
N PHE A 186 -5.38 5.33 20.11
CA PHE A 186 -6.57 5.90 20.74
C PHE A 186 -7.31 4.93 21.67
N GLY A 187 -6.95 3.65 21.67
CA GLY A 187 -7.60 2.60 22.45
C GLY A 187 -9.03 2.27 21.98
N THR A 188 -9.38 2.55 20.73
CA THR A 188 -10.70 2.26 20.15
C THR A 188 -10.66 2.22 18.63
N GLU A 189 -11.51 1.37 18.04
CA GLU A 189 -11.79 1.33 16.60
C GLU A 189 -12.83 2.39 16.15
N ASP A 190 -13.56 2.98 17.09
CA ASP A 190 -14.55 4.03 16.85
C ASP A 190 -13.86 5.37 16.57
N LEU A 191 -13.30 5.47 15.36
CA LEU A 191 -12.58 6.61 14.82
C LEU A 191 -13.13 6.96 13.43
N PRO A 192 -14.38 7.43 13.32
CA PRO A 192 -14.93 7.84 12.03
C PRO A 192 -14.24 9.11 11.54
N PHE A 193 -13.99 9.19 10.23
CA PHE A 193 -13.38 10.36 9.62
C PHE A 193 -13.81 10.54 8.16
N THR A 194 -13.60 11.75 7.66
CA THR A 194 -13.70 12.08 6.24
C THR A 194 -12.34 12.56 5.76
N THR A 195 -11.87 12.05 4.62
CA THR A 195 -10.62 12.46 4.00
C THR A 195 -10.85 12.88 2.55
N GLY A 196 -10.00 13.76 2.05
CA GLY A 196 -9.96 14.17 0.64
C GLY A 196 -8.85 13.46 -0.12
N SER A 197 -8.72 13.75 -1.42
CA SER A 197 -7.61 13.25 -2.25
C SER A 197 -6.95 14.41 -2.99
N ASP A 198 -5.63 14.51 -2.89
CA ASP A 198 -4.83 15.43 -3.71
C ASP A 198 -4.95 15.12 -5.21
N PHE A 199 -5.12 13.85 -5.56
CA PHE A 199 -5.26 13.41 -6.94
C PHE A 199 -6.66 13.73 -7.51
N LEU A 200 -7.69 13.71 -6.65
CA LEU A 200 -9.06 14.12 -6.98
C LEU A 200 -9.54 15.30 -6.11
N PRO A 201 -9.08 16.53 -6.39
CA PRO A 201 -9.48 17.70 -5.60
C PRO A 201 -11.00 17.87 -5.56
N GLY A 202 -11.54 18.05 -4.35
CA GLY A 202 -12.97 18.24 -4.11
C GLY A 202 -13.78 16.95 -3.95
N VAL A 203 -13.16 15.79 -4.13
CA VAL A 203 -13.75 14.49 -3.78
C VAL A 203 -13.38 14.15 -2.34
N PHE A 204 -14.37 13.69 -1.58
CA PHE A 204 -14.21 13.30 -0.17
C PHE A 204 -14.84 11.95 0.07
N ARG A 205 -14.19 11.11 0.86
CA ARG A 205 -14.69 9.80 1.27
C ARG A 205 -14.72 9.71 2.79
N SER A 206 -15.77 9.09 3.31
CA SER A 206 -16.01 8.95 4.75
C SER A 206 -15.97 7.49 5.14
N PHE A 207 -15.28 7.19 6.24
CA PHE A 207 -15.06 5.85 6.73
C PHE A 207 -15.47 5.75 8.19
N SER A 208 -16.07 4.61 8.55
CA SER A 208 -16.46 4.32 9.94
C SER A 208 -15.25 3.89 10.76
N THR A 209 -14.33 3.14 10.15
CA THR A 209 -13.09 2.69 10.77
C THR A 209 -11.88 2.99 9.89
N CYS A 210 -10.69 3.01 10.50
CA CYS A 210 -9.45 3.11 9.74
C CYS A 210 -9.20 1.88 8.87
N GLN A 211 -9.69 0.71 9.30
CA GLN A 211 -9.56 -0.53 8.56
C GLN A 211 -10.37 -0.50 7.25
N ASP A 212 -11.59 0.04 7.27
CA ASP A 212 -12.41 0.22 6.05
C ASP A 212 -11.66 1.05 4.99
N ALA A 213 -11.00 2.14 5.43
CA ALA A 213 -10.19 2.97 4.54
C ALA A 213 -8.96 2.23 4.01
N ALA A 214 -8.30 1.41 4.83
CA ALA A 214 -7.15 0.63 4.39
C ALA A 214 -7.54 -0.46 3.37
N GLU A 215 -8.69 -1.10 3.56
CA GLU A 215 -9.24 -2.08 2.63
C GLU A 215 -9.65 -1.44 1.31
N GLU A 216 -10.30 -0.28 1.34
CA GLU A 216 -10.63 0.47 0.13
C GLU A 216 -9.35 0.92 -0.61
N ALA A 217 -8.34 1.39 0.11
CA ALA A 217 -7.04 1.74 -0.46
C ALA A 217 -6.35 0.52 -1.10
N ALA A 218 -6.48 -0.68 -0.53
CA ALA A 218 -5.94 -1.91 -1.09
C ALA A 218 -6.71 -2.37 -2.36
N LEU A 219 -8.04 -2.30 -2.34
CA LEU A 219 -8.90 -2.60 -3.49
C LEU A 219 -8.69 -1.63 -4.64
N SER A 220 -8.41 -0.35 -4.35
CA SER A 220 -8.12 0.67 -5.35
C SER A 220 -7.01 0.25 -6.32
N ARG A 221 -6.08 -0.60 -5.88
CA ARG A 221 -4.94 -1.03 -6.70
C ARG A 221 -5.30 -2.11 -7.72
N ILE A 222 -6.32 -2.90 -7.42
CA ILE A 222 -6.94 -3.87 -8.34
C ILE A 222 -7.75 -3.09 -9.37
N TYR A 223 -8.58 -2.14 -8.92
CA TYR A 223 -9.35 -1.25 -9.81
C TYR A 223 -8.45 -0.39 -10.70
N GLY A 224 -7.30 0.04 -10.19
CA GLY A 224 -6.26 0.73 -10.96
C GLY A 224 -5.53 -0.16 -11.96
N GLY A 225 -5.68 -1.49 -11.88
CA GLY A 225 -5.02 -2.45 -12.77
C GLY A 225 -3.52 -2.61 -12.54
N ILE A 226 -3.03 -2.31 -11.33
CA ILE A 226 -1.59 -2.23 -11.06
C ILE A 226 -1.12 -3.20 -9.98
N HIS A 227 -2.02 -3.87 -9.27
CA HIS A 227 -1.69 -4.94 -8.34
C HIS A 227 -2.59 -6.16 -8.51
N PHE A 228 -2.02 -7.35 -8.34
CA PHE A 228 -2.77 -8.58 -8.12
C PHE A 228 -3.35 -8.60 -6.69
N ARG A 229 -4.48 -9.30 -6.49
CA ARG A 229 -5.15 -9.36 -5.19
C ARG A 229 -4.25 -9.88 -4.07
N SER A 230 -3.50 -10.94 -4.29
CA SER A 230 -2.58 -11.49 -3.28
C SER A 230 -1.53 -10.47 -2.84
N ALA A 231 -1.03 -9.63 -3.75
CA ALA A 231 -0.10 -8.56 -3.39
C ALA A 231 -0.75 -7.51 -2.47
N SER A 232 -2.03 -7.23 -2.65
CA SER A 232 -2.80 -6.34 -1.77
C SER A 232 -3.10 -6.98 -0.42
N GLU A 233 -3.57 -8.22 -0.39
CA GLU A 233 -3.95 -8.93 0.85
C GLU A 233 -2.72 -9.21 1.75
N ASP A 234 -1.64 -9.73 1.17
CA ASP A 234 -0.40 -9.96 1.90
C ASP A 234 0.24 -8.63 2.35
N GLY A 235 0.04 -7.56 1.57
CA GLY A 235 0.43 -6.20 1.94
C GLY A 235 -0.33 -5.71 3.18
N LEU A 236 -1.65 -5.88 3.22
CA LEU A 236 -2.47 -5.55 4.38
C LEU A 236 -1.99 -6.31 5.62
N GLN A 237 -1.81 -7.63 5.50
CA GLN A 237 -1.36 -8.47 6.62
C GLN A 237 0.01 -8.04 7.17
N ALA A 238 0.97 -7.78 6.30
CA ALA A 238 2.30 -7.30 6.70
C ALA A 238 2.21 -5.93 7.37
N GLY A 239 1.43 -5.00 6.79
CA GLY A 239 1.22 -3.66 7.33
C GLY A 239 0.63 -3.69 8.73
N SER A 240 -0.44 -4.46 8.96
CA SER A 240 -1.05 -4.60 10.29
C SER A 240 -0.06 -5.14 11.31
N SER A 241 0.70 -6.18 10.96
CA SER A 241 1.73 -6.76 11.83
C SER A 241 2.80 -5.73 12.22
N ILE A 242 3.23 -4.87 11.28
CA ILE A 242 4.20 -3.79 11.51
C ILE A 242 3.60 -2.71 12.42
N GLY A 243 2.35 -2.32 12.19
CA GLY A 243 1.64 -1.32 13.00
C GLY A 243 1.51 -1.77 14.45
N GLU A 244 1.04 -3.00 14.67
CA GLU A 244 0.90 -3.60 16.00
C GLU A 244 2.25 -3.70 16.71
N TRP A 245 3.28 -4.20 16.02
CA TRP A 245 4.64 -4.28 16.55
C TRP A 245 5.16 -2.92 17.00
N THR A 246 4.96 -1.89 16.18
CA THR A 246 5.44 -0.53 16.46
C THR A 246 4.81 0.02 17.74
N VAL A 247 3.48 -0.05 17.88
CA VAL A 247 2.77 0.51 19.05
C VAL A 247 3.08 -0.26 20.34
N THR A 248 3.28 -1.58 20.24
CA THR A 248 3.52 -2.44 21.41
C THR A 248 4.96 -2.46 21.91
N HIS A 249 5.93 -2.00 21.10
CA HIS A 249 7.35 -2.06 21.46
C HIS A 249 8.02 -0.68 21.60
N TYR A 250 7.49 0.35 20.94
CA TYR A 250 8.13 1.66 20.87
C TYR A 250 7.26 2.76 21.47
N LEU A 251 7.92 3.76 22.06
CA LEU A 251 7.28 4.94 22.63
C LEU A 251 6.13 4.59 23.59
N LEU A 252 6.31 3.54 24.39
CA LEU A 252 5.31 3.10 25.36
C LEU A 252 5.04 4.21 26.38
N PRO A 253 3.78 4.39 26.83
CA PRO A 253 3.49 5.29 27.93
C PRO A 253 4.36 4.87 29.12
N LYS A 254 5.06 5.82 29.74
CA LYS A 254 5.64 5.55 31.04
C LYS A 254 4.47 5.32 31.99
N GLY A 255 4.33 4.11 32.52
CA GLY A 255 3.43 3.88 33.63
C GLY A 255 3.74 4.89 34.74
N ASN A 256 2.71 5.32 35.48
CA ASN A 256 2.87 6.11 36.70
C ASN A 256 3.63 5.28 37.75
N HIS A 257 4.94 5.14 37.57
CA HIS A 257 5.85 4.83 38.65
C HIS A 257 6.01 6.14 39.42
N SER A 258 5.21 6.27 40.48
CA SER A 258 5.38 7.26 41.52
C SER A 258 6.88 7.42 41.81
N ARG A 259 7.40 8.62 41.58
CA ARG A 259 8.67 9.03 42.16
C ARG A 259 8.49 9.22 43.66
#